data_AF-A0A0F5PGU2-F1
#
_entry.id   AF-A0A0F5PGU2-F1
#
_cell.length_a   1.000
_cell.length_b   1.000
_cell.length_c   1.000
_cell.angle_alpha   90.00
_cell.angle_beta   90.00
_cell.angle_gamma   90.00
#
_symmetry.space_group_name_H-M   'P 1'
#
loop_
_entity.id
_entity.type
_entity.pdbx_description
1 polymer ?
#
loop_
_entity_poly.entity_id
_entity_poly.type
_entity_poly.pdbx_seq_one_letter_code
_entity_poly.pdbx_strand_id
1 'polypeptide(L)'
;MAMFEPKPMASLSGNLLARKGEALPAMRRSHLPASAAAPREQQARIAQSFAHPTEELPVVEAILPRNARAAFTLRLDPDRHLRLRLASAVGKRSAQQIATEALDAFLDGQPGLDALLAQARRTPPNGEG
;
A
#
# COMPACT_ATOMS: atom_id res chain seq x y z
N MET A 1 -23.12 21.63 6.80
CA MET A 1 -22.51 20.70 7.78
C MET A 1 -22.87 19.29 7.34
N ALA A 2 -22.02 18.62 6.57
CA ALA A 2 -22.30 17.27 6.06
C ALA A 2 -21.74 16.23 7.06
N MET A 3 -22.65 15.51 7.72
CA MET A 3 -22.35 14.36 8.56
C MET A 3 -21.85 13.20 7.68
N PHE A 4 -20.66 12.69 7.96
CA PHE A 4 -20.17 11.45 7.35
C PHE A 4 -20.80 10.27 8.10
N GLU A 5 -21.83 9.66 7.50
CA GLU A 5 -22.38 8.40 7.98
C GLU A 5 -21.44 7.26 7.56
N PRO A 6 -20.87 6.47 8.50
CA PRO A 6 -20.01 5.36 8.14
C PRO A 6 -20.86 4.24 7.53
N LYS A 7 -20.50 3.83 6.31
CA LYS A 7 -21.11 2.69 5.63
C LYS A 7 -20.99 1.45 6.54
N PRO A 8 -22.09 0.75 6.90
CA PRO A 8 -22.01 -0.36 7.83
C PRO A 8 -21.14 -1.47 7.26
N MET A 9 -20.13 -1.88 8.03
CA MET A 9 -19.23 -2.96 7.66
C MET A 9 -20.02 -4.26 7.70
N ALA A 10 -20.09 -4.99 6.59
CA ALA A 10 -20.87 -6.22 6.50
C ALA A 10 -20.35 -7.24 7.54
N SER A 11 -21.20 -7.58 8.51
CA SER A 11 -20.88 -8.55 9.56
C SER A 11 -20.82 -9.95 8.95
N LEU A 12 -19.68 -10.62 9.11
CA LEU A 12 -19.45 -12.00 8.68
C LEU A 12 -20.22 -12.96 9.61
N SER A 13 -21.53 -13.05 9.41
CA SER A 13 -22.37 -14.05 10.06
C SER A 13 -21.90 -15.47 9.69
N GLY A 14 -22.06 -16.44 10.59
CA GLY A 14 -21.51 -17.81 10.46
C GLY A 14 -21.82 -18.53 9.14
N ASN A 15 -22.90 -18.15 8.45
CA ASN A 15 -23.24 -18.65 7.12
C ASN A 15 -22.26 -18.21 6.01
N LEU A 16 -21.50 -17.12 6.20
CA LEU A 16 -20.48 -16.66 5.26
C LEU A 16 -19.13 -17.36 5.47
N LEU A 17 -18.86 -17.84 6.69
CA LEU A 17 -17.61 -18.56 7.02
C LEU A 17 -17.68 -20.05 6.66
N ALA A 18 -18.86 -20.67 6.77
CA ALA A 18 -19.05 -22.10 6.61
C ALA A 18 -19.21 -22.58 5.15
N ARG A 19 -19.26 -21.68 4.16
CA ARG A 19 -19.42 -22.03 2.74
C ARG A 19 -18.07 -22.23 2.06
N LYS A 20 -17.40 -23.33 2.41
CA LYS A 20 -16.32 -23.91 1.60
C LYS A 20 -16.97 -24.70 0.46
N GLY A 21 -17.09 -24.10 -0.73
CA GLY A 21 -16.90 -24.84 -1.98
C GLY A 21 -18.11 -25.33 -2.79
N GLU A 22 -19.35 -24.88 -2.56
CA GLU A 22 -20.48 -25.31 -3.42
C GLU A 22 -21.01 -24.25 -4.40
N ALA A 23 -20.35 -23.09 -4.48
CA ALA A 23 -20.67 -22.12 -5.52
C ALA A 23 -20.15 -22.66 -6.87
N LEU A 24 -21.06 -23.17 -7.70
CA LEU A 24 -20.76 -23.53 -9.08
C LEU A 24 -20.22 -22.29 -9.84
N PRO A 25 -19.16 -22.45 -10.66
CA PRO A 25 -18.63 -21.35 -11.43
C PRO A 25 -19.70 -20.79 -12.36
N ALA A 26 -19.83 -19.46 -12.41
CA ALA A 26 -20.71 -18.77 -13.34
C ALA A 26 -20.20 -18.99 -14.78
N MET A 27 -20.58 -20.10 -15.41
CA MET A 27 -20.25 -20.39 -16.81
C MET A 27 -21.03 -19.44 -17.72
N ARG A 28 -20.47 -18.26 -18.03
CA ARG A 28 -20.80 -17.61 -19.30
C ARG A 28 -20.11 -18.41 -20.40
N ARG A 29 -20.89 -19.14 -21.21
CA ARG A 29 -20.41 -19.66 -22.49
C ARG A 29 -20.21 -18.49 -23.45
N SER A 30 -19.03 -17.86 -23.38
CA SER A 30 -18.52 -17.05 -24.49
C SER A 30 -18.00 -18.03 -25.54
N HIS A 31 -18.70 -18.11 -26.66
CA HIS A 31 -18.27 -18.83 -27.84
C HIS A 31 -17.20 -17.98 -28.55
N LEU A 32 -15.93 -18.26 -28.28
CA LEU A 32 -14.83 -17.87 -29.16
C LEU A 32 -13.87 -19.06 -29.29
N PRO A 33 -13.32 -19.34 -30.49
CA PRO A 33 -12.44 -20.49 -30.67
C PRO A 33 -11.18 -20.33 -29.83
N ALA A 34 -10.87 -21.39 -29.08
CA ALA A 34 -9.68 -21.50 -28.26
C ALA A 34 -8.42 -21.47 -29.15
N SER A 35 -7.63 -20.40 -29.04
CA SER A 35 -6.20 -20.51 -29.29
C SER A 35 -5.53 -20.74 -27.95
N ALA A 36 -4.88 -21.90 -27.81
CA ALA A 36 -4.15 -22.35 -26.63
C ALA A 36 -2.84 -21.56 -26.45
N ALA A 37 -2.96 -20.27 -26.18
CA ALA A 37 -1.89 -19.47 -25.60
C ALA A 37 -1.70 -19.92 -24.14
N ALA A 38 -0.58 -20.58 -23.87
CA ALA A 38 -0.27 -21.20 -22.58
C ALA A 38 -0.47 -20.21 -21.41
N PRO A 39 -0.89 -20.66 -20.20
CA PRO A 39 -1.05 -19.81 -19.00
C PRO A 39 0.15 -18.90 -18.69
N ARG A 40 1.34 -19.26 -19.20
CA ARG A 40 2.57 -18.47 -19.16
C ARG A 40 2.46 -17.11 -19.85
N GLU A 41 1.72 -17.01 -20.95
CA GLU A 41 1.54 -15.75 -21.68
C GLU A 41 0.65 -14.77 -20.91
N GLN A 42 -0.39 -15.27 -20.24
CA GLN A 42 -1.23 -14.44 -19.37
C GLN A 42 -0.44 -13.96 -18.14
N GLN A 43 0.34 -14.85 -17.52
CA GLN A 43 1.22 -14.47 -16.41
C GLN A 43 2.29 -13.46 -16.84
N ALA A 44 2.87 -13.62 -18.03
CA ALA A 44 3.82 -12.67 -18.59
C ALA A 44 3.19 -11.31 -18.85
N ARG A 45 1.94 -11.26 -19.32
CA ARG A 45 1.19 -10.01 -19.55
C ARG A 45 0.90 -9.27 -18.24
N ILE A 46 0.55 -10.01 -17.19
CA ILE A 46 0.36 -9.45 -15.83
C ILE A 46 1.70 -8.93 -15.30
N ALA A 47 2.78 -9.70 -15.42
CA ALA A 47 4.12 -9.25 -15.02
C ALA A 47 4.57 -7.98 -15.76
N GLN A 48 4.27 -7.88 -17.07
CA GLN A 48 4.53 -6.69 -17.89
C GLN A 48 3.69 -5.48 -17.45
N SER A 49 2.45 -5.68 -16.99
CA SER A 49 1.62 -4.59 -16.46
C SER A 49 2.13 -3.99 -15.14
N PHE A 50 2.93 -4.74 -14.38
CA PHE A 50 3.63 -4.24 -13.19
C PHE A 50 5.07 -3.81 -13.48
N ALA A 51 5.62 -4.20 -14.63
CA ALA A 51 6.95 -3.84 -15.10
C ALA A 51 6.85 -2.69 -16.10
N HIS A 52 6.24 -1.58 -15.68
CA HIS A 52 6.57 -0.32 -16.33
C HIS A 52 7.96 0.08 -15.83
N PRO A 53 8.96 0.27 -16.72
CA PRO A 53 10.08 1.13 -16.39
C PRO A 53 9.48 2.45 -15.91
N THR A 54 10.02 3.01 -14.84
CA THR A 54 9.77 4.42 -14.51
C THR A 54 10.21 5.24 -15.72
N GLU A 55 9.28 5.51 -16.63
CA GLU A 55 9.44 6.63 -17.54
C GLU A 55 9.54 7.85 -16.63
N GLU A 56 10.71 8.48 -16.67
CA GLU A 56 10.99 9.73 -16.00
C GLU A 56 10.02 10.77 -16.57
N LEU A 57 8.86 10.87 -15.95
CA LEU A 57 7.95 11.99 -16.11
C LEU A 57 8.74 13.26 -15.81
N PRO A 58 8.53 14.34 -16.58
CA PRO A 58 9.19 15.61 -16.31
C PRO A 58 8.96 15.96 -14.85
N VAL A 59 10.03 16.33 -14.14
CA VAL A 59 9.98 16.87 -12.78
C VAL A 59 9.28 18.22 -12.86
N VAL A 60 7.96 18.19 -13.02
CA VAL A 60 7.11 19.30 -12.64
C VAL A 60 7.21 19.25 -11.14
N GLU A 61 7.99 20.15 -10.56
CA GLU A 61 8.10 20.35 -9.13
C GLU A 61 6.69 20.74 -8.65
N ALA A 62 5.90 19.70 -8.40
CA ALA A 62 4.53 19.85 -7.99
C ALA A 62 4.61 20.61 -6.68
N ILE A 63 3.99 21.78 -6.65
CA ILE A 63 3.70 22.49 -5.41
C ILE A 63 2.75 21.55 -4.66
N LEU A 64 3.34 20.62 -3.92
CA LEU A 64 2.62 19.62 -3.17
C LEU A 64 1.84 20.39 -2.11
N PRO A 65 0.52 20.15 -1.98
CA PRO A 65 -0.25 20.80 -0.94
C PRO A 65 0.42 20.53 0.41
N ARG A 66 0.34 21.48 1.36
CA ARG A 66 1.00 21.42 2.68
C ARG A 66 0.79 20.12 3.48
N ASN A 67 -0.17 19.29 3.07
CA ASN A 67 -0.56 18.02 3.67
C ASN A 67 -0.31 16.79 2.77
N ALA A 68 0.49 16.92 1.70
CA ALA A 68 0.79 15.79 0.82
C ALA A 68 1.60 14.72 1.57
N ARG A 69 1.12 13.48 1.53
CA ARG A 69 1.83 12.33 2.07
C ARG A 69 2.84 11.84 1.05
N ALA A 70 4.11 11.82 1.41
CA ALA A 70 5.12 11.13 0.62
C ALA A 70 4.84 9.62 0.62
N ALA A 71 4.92 8.98 -0.55
CA ALA A 71 4.85 7.54 -0.66
C ALA A 71 6.25 6.94 -0.48
N PHE A 72 6.37 5.93 0.39
CA PHE A 72 7.59 5.18 0.60
C PHE A 72 7.34 3.69 0.39
N THR A 73 8.23 3.03 -0.36
CA THR A 73 8.18 1.59 -0.61
C THR A 73 9.27 0.89 0.20
N LEU A 74 8.88 0.14 1.23
CA LEU A 74 9.81 -0.63 2.08
C LEU A 74 10.07 -2.02 1.50
N ARG A 75 11.34 -2.41 1.39
CA ARG A 75 11.75 -3.78 1.05
C ARG A 75 12.11 -4.54 2.32
N LEU A 76 11.55 -5.74 2.49
CA LEU A 76 11.79 -6.62 3.63
C LEU A 76 12.29 -7.97 3.16
N ASP A 77 13.20 -8.58 3.92
CA ASP A 77 13.54 -9.99 3.75
C ASP A 77 12.35 -10.91 4.13
N PRO A 78 12.36 -12.18 3.68
CA PRO A 78 11.23 -13.09 3.88
C PRO A 78 10.84 -13.28 5.35
N ASP A 79 11.83 -13.40 6.24
CA ASP A 79 11.60 -13.58 7.68
C ASP A 79 10.95 -12.35 8.31
N ARG A 80 11.44 -11.14 8.00
CA ARG A 80 10.83 -9.89 8.49
C ARG A 80 9.41 -9.71 7.99
N HIS A 81 9.15 -10.02 6.72
CA HIS A 81 7.80 -9.95 6.18
C HIS A 81 6.86 -10.96 6.85
N LEU A 82 7.33 -12.20 7.10
CA LEU A 82 6.54 -13.19 7.83
C LEU A 82 6.20 -12.71 9.25
N ARG A 83 7.17 -12.16 9.98
CA ARG A 83 6.95 -11.58 11.32
C ARG A 83 5.93 -10.45 11.28
N LEU A 84 6.05 -9.52 10.32
CA LEU A 84 5.11 -8.40 10.17
C LEU A 84 3.69 -8.89 9.86
N ARG A 85 3.56 -9.92 9.01
CA ARG A 85 2.26 -10.54 8.69
C ARG A 85 1.63 -11.20 9.91
N LEU A 86 2.40 -11.96 10.68
CA LEU A 86 1.91 -12.60 11.90
C LEU A 86 1.53 -11.56 12.96
N ALA A 87 2.34 -10.53 13.16
CA ALA A 87 2.03 -9.42 14.06
C ALA A 87 0.73 -8.71 13.68
N SER A 88 0.49 -8.50 12.38
CA SER A 88 -0.76 -7.92 11.87
C SER A 88 -1.97 -8.82 12.16
N ALA A 89 -1.83 -10.13 11.91
CA ALA A 89 -2.90 -11.10 12.12
C ALA A 89 -3.29 -11.23 13.61
N VAL A 90 -2.30 -11.31 14.50
CA VAL A 90 -2.53 -11.45 15.94
C VAL A 90 -3.02 -10.14 16.56
N GLY A 91 -2.42 -9.01 16.16
CA GLY A 91 -2.68 -7.70 16.75
C GLY A 91 -3.93 -6.99 16.21
N LYS A 92 -4.63 -7.54 15.21
CA LYS A 92 -5.73 -6.86 14.48
C LYS A 92 -5.36 -5.45 13.98
N ARG A 93 -4.07 -5.23 13.70
CA ARG A 93 -3.52 -3.97 13.18
C ARG A 93 -3.05 -4.20 11.76
N SER A 94 -3.10 -3.16 10.93
CA SER A 94 -2.54 -3.23 9.58
C SER A 94 -1.01 -3.08 9.62
N ALA A 95 -0.32 -3.62 8.60
CA ALA A 95 1.12 -3.47 8.46
C ALA A 95 1.54 -1.99 8.40
N GLN A 96 0.73 -1.12 7.80
CA GLN A 96 0.97 0.32 7.77
C GLN A 96 0.93 0.92 9.18
N GLN A 97 -0.07 0.58 10.01
CA GLN A 97 -0.16 1.09 11.38
C GLN A 97 1.05 0.66 12.22
N ILE A 98 1.43 -0.61 12.12
CA ILE A 98 2.61 -1.14 12.83
C ILE A 98 3.87 -0.39 12.39
N ALA A 99 4.06 -0.16 11.08
CA ALA A 99 5.23 0.54 10.57
C ALA A 99 5.25 2.03 10.97
N THR A 100 4.09 2.71 10.93
CA THR A 100 3.96 4.11 11.37
C THR A 100 4.26 4.25 12.86
N GLU A 101 3.65 3.42 13.70
CA GLU A 101 3.87 3.43 15.15
C GLU A 101 5.33 3.13 15.52
N ALA A 102 5.94 2.16 14.84
CA ALA A 102 7.36 1.85 15.03
C ALA A 102 8.28 2.99 14.58
N LEU A 103 7.91 3.71 13.50
CA LEU A 103 8.65 4.87 13.03
C LEU A 103 8.53 6.03 14.02
N ASP A 104 7.31 6.34 14.47
CA ASP A 104 7.06 7.41 15.44
C ASP A 104 7.85 7.16 16.73
N ALA A 105 7.75 5.93 17.28
CA ALA A 105 8.51 5.54 18.47
C ALA A 105 10.04 5.60 18.26
N PHE A 106 10.52 5.29 17.06
CA PHE A 106 11.94 5.40 16.72
C PHE A 106 12.40 6.86 16.68
N LEU A 107 11.60 7.75 16.09
CA LEU A 107 11.90 9.18 15.97
C LEU A 107 11.84 9.89 17.33
N ASP A 108 10.84 9.57 18.16
CA ASP A 108 10.70 10.10 19.51
C ASP A 108 11.90 9.76 20.41
N GLY A 109 12.58 8.63 20.12
CA GLY A 109 13.78 8.21 20.83
C GLY A 109 15.07 8.94 20.44
N GLN A 110 15.06 9.85 19.45
CA GLN A 110 16.26 10.53 18.95
C GLN A 110 16.43 11.94 19.54
N PRO A 111 17.25 12.14 20.58
CA PRO A 111 17.47 13.47 21.15
C PRO A 111 18.16 14.38 20.12
N GLY A 112 17.71 15.64 20.05
CA GLY A 112 18.27 16.65 19.14
C GLY A 112 17.71 16.63 17.72
N LEU A 113 16.91 15.61 17.35
CA LEU A 113 16.25 15.56 16.05
C LEU A 113 15.27 16.73 15.88
N ASP A 114 14.51 17.08 16.92
CA ASP A 114 13.59 18.22 16.89
C ASP A 114 14.30 19.56 16.66
N ALA A 115 15.50 19.73 17.24
CA ALA A 115 16.31 20.92 17.06
C ALA A 115 16.81 21.04 15.62
N LEU A 116 17.25 19.93 15.02
CA LEU A 116 17.63 19.84 13.61
C LEU A 116 16.43 20.10 12.69
N LEU A 117 15.26 19.56 13.03
CA LEU A 117 14.00 19.83 12.32
C LEU A 117 13.64 21.32 12.34
N ALA A 118 13.75 21.96 13.51
CA ALA A 118 13.52 23.40 13.66
C ALA A 118 14.57 24.25 12.92
N GLN A 119 15.80 23.75 12.77
CA GLN A 119 16.83 24.40 11.97
C GLN A 119 16.54 24.27 10.47
N ALA A 120 16.23 23.06 9.99
CA ALA A 120 15.91 22.80 8.58
C ALA A 120 14.68 23.59 8.09
N ARG A 121 13.70 23.82 8.96
CA ARG A 121 12.53 24.67 8.65
C ARG A 121 12.84 26.17 8.59
N ARG A 122 13.92 26.61 9.25
CA ARG A 122 14.36 28.02 9.27
C ARG A 122 15.26 28.36 8.10
N THR A 123 16.05 27.41 7.60
CA THR A 123 16.86 27.60 6.41
C THR A 123 15.96 27.51 5.18
N PRO A 124 15.67 28.62 4.47
CA PRO A 124 15.04 28.52 3.16
C PRO A 124 15.96 27.72 2.22
N PRO A 125 15.41 26.97 1.24
CA PRO A 125 16.25 26.33 0.24
C PRO A 125 17.10 27.41 -0.43
N ASN A 126 18.42 27.23 -0.42
CA ASN A 126 19.38 28.17 -1.01
C ASN A 126 19.01 28.44 -2.48
N GLY A 127 18.32 29.55 -2.73
CA GLY A 127 18.30 30.25 -4.00
C GLY A 127 19.38 31.31 -3.93
N GLU A 128 20.53 31.01 -4.51
CA GLU A 128 21.59 31.99 -4.76
C GLU A 128 21.00 33.13 -5.60
N GLY A 129 21.31 34.37 -5.20
CA GLY A 129 20.90 35.59 -5.90
C GLY A 129 21.71 35.87 -7.16
#